data_AF-A0A6G0HYR0-F1
#
_entry.id   AF-A0A6G0HYR0-F1
#
_cell.length_a   1.000
_cell.length_b   1.000
_cell.length_c   1.000
_cell.angle_alpha   90.00
_cell.angle_beta   90.00
_cell.angle_gamma   90.00
#
_symmetry.space_group_name_H-M   'P 1'
#
loop_
_entity.id
_entity.type
_entity.pdbx_description
1 polymer ?
#
loop_
_entity_poly.entity_id
_entity_poly.type
_entity_poly.pdbx_seq_one_letter_code
_entity_poly.pdbx_strand_id
1 'polypeptide(L)'
;MELENLQARLQQLDEENSELRSCVPCLRANIERLEEEKRKLQDETEAMSDKLQEETESRRKMADKLSHERHQSQKEKECTQELIEDLRKQLEHLQLYKLEAEAKRGRTPGAGLQEYQTRTREAELEQEIKRLKQDNRSLKEQNDELNGQIINLSIQGAKNLMSASFSDSLAAEINSVSRTELMEAIHKQEEINYRLQDYIDKIIVAIMECNPSILEVK
;
A
#
# COMPACT_ATOMS: atom_id res chain seq x y z
N MET A 1 -118.11 64.35 44.46
CA MET A 1 -116.71 64.73 44.76
C MET A 1 -115.86 63.57 45.26
N GLU A 2 -116.04 62.99 46.46
CA GLU A 2 -115.13 61.90 46.91
C GLU A 2 -115.22 60.62 46.06
N LEU A 3 -116.44 60.22 45.67
CA LEU A 3 -116.66 59.05 44.80
C LEU A 3 -116.03 59.23 43.41
N GLU A 4 -116.17 60.42 42.81
CA GLU A 4 -115.58 60.75 41.50
C GLU A 4 -114.05 60.80 41.56
N ASN A 5 -113.47 61.34 42.65
CA ASN A 5 -112.02 61.33 42.85
C ASN A 5 -111.46 59.91 43.00
N LEU A 6 -112.15 59.04 43.75
CA LEU A 6 -111.77 57.63 43.86
C LEU A 6 -111.88 56.90 42.52
N GLN A 7 -112.91 57.22 41.73
CA GLN A 7 -113.14 56.61 40.41
C GLN A 7 -112.07 57.05 39.39
N ALA A 8 -111.69 58.33 39.38
CA ALA A 8 -110.58 58.83 38.55
C ALA A 8 -109.24 58.21 38.95
N ARG A 9 -108.98 58.05 40.26
CA ARG A 9 -107.76 57.39 40.76
C ARG A 9 -107.70 55.91 40.34
N LEU A 10 -108.84 55.22 40.38
CA LEU A 10 -108.93 53.81 39.98
C LEU A 10 -108.67 53.66 38.48
N GLN A 11 -109.23 54.54 37.65
CA GLN A 11 -109.02 54.56 36.21
C GLN A 11 -107.54 54.84 35.85
N GLN A 12 -106.90 55.80 36.52
CA GLN A 12 -105.47 56.07 36.35
C GLN A 12 -104.61 54.86 36.73
N LEU A 13 -104.94 54.18 37.84
CA LEU A 13 -104.23 52.98 38.26
C LEU A 13 -104.41 51.82 37.27
N ASP A 14 -105.59 51.67 36.67
CA ASP A 14 -105.84 50.64 35.65
C ASP A 14 -105.06 50.92 34.35
N GLU A 15 -104.96 52.18 33.94
CA GLU A 15 -104.14 52.62 32.81
C GLU A 15 -102.64 52.34 33.08
N GLU A 16 -102.12 52.75 34.23
CA GLU A 16 -100.74 52.46 34.64
C GLU A 16 -100.46 50.95 34.71
N ASN A 17 -101.42 50.15 35.20
CA ASN A 17 -101.29 48.69 35.28
C ASN A 17 -101.30 48.05 33.88
N SER A 18 -102.10 48.59 32.96
CA SER A 18 -102.13 48.16 31.55
C SER A 18 -100.80 48.45 30.84
N GLU A 19 -100.25 49.65 31.02
CA GLU A 19 -98.95 50.04 30.47
C GLU A 19 -97.83 49.15 31.03
N LEU A 20 -97.79 48.93 32.35
CA LEU A 20 -96.83 48.03 32.99
C LEU A 20 -96.94 46.60 32.43
N ARG A 21 -98.17 46.07 32.27
CA ARG A 21 -98.41 44.75 31.67
C ARG A 21 -97.92 44.69 30.21
N SER A 22 -98.02 45.78 29.46
CA SER A 22 -97.51 45.88 28.09
C SER A 22 -95.98 45.91 28.03
N CYS A 23 -95.31 46.53 29.00
CA CYS A 23 -93.84 46.60 29.04
C CYS A 23 -93.19 45.27 29.44
N VAL A 24 -93.84 44.44 30.27
CA VAL A 24 -93.27 43.18 30.80
C VAL A 24 -92.78 42.22 29.70
N PRO A 25 -93.54 41.92 28.62
CA PRO A 25 -93.05 41.07 27.53
C PRO A 25 -91.78 41.59 26.85
N CYS A 26 -91.69 42.91 26.62
CA CYS A 26 -90.53 43.52 25.98
C CYS A 26 -89.28 43.38 26.87
N LEU A 27 -89.43 43.62 28.18
CA LEU A 27 -88.34 43.43 29.14
C LEU A 27 -87.90 41.97 29.24
N ARG A 28 -88.84 41.01 29.23
CA ARG A 28 -88.51 39.56 29.22
C ARG A 28 -87.72 39.17 27.99
N ALA A 29 -88.14 39.60 26.80
CA ALA A 29 -87.42 39.33 25.55
C ALA A 29 -86.00 39.94 25.56
N ASN A 30 -85.83 41.13 26.14
CA ASN A 30 -84.52 41.73 26.30
C ASN A 30 -83.62 40.95 27.27
N ILE A 31 -84.18 40.46 28.39
CA ILE A 31 -83.44 39.61 29.33
C ILE A 31 -82.98 38.33 28.65
N GLU A 32 -83.88 37.63 27.94
CA GLU A 32 -83.54 36.38 27.22
C GLU A 32 -82.43 36.62 26.18
N ARG A 33 -82.51 37.70 25.40
CA ARG A 33 -81.46 38.05 24.44
C ARG A 33 -80.11 38.33 25.12
N LEU A 34 -80.11 39.08 26.23
CA LEU A 34 -78.89 39.38 26.97
C LEU A 34 -78.29 38.13 27.63
N GLU A 35 -79.12 37.18 28.09
CA GLU A 35 -78.65 35.89 28.60
C GLU A 35 -78.02 35.04 27.49
N GLU A 36 -78.59 35.04 26.29
CA GLU A 36 -78.03 34.37 25.11
C GLU A 36 -76.67 34.98 24.71
N GLU A 37 -76.59 36.31 24.63
CA GLU A 37 -75.33 37.03 24.34
C GLU A 37 -74.27 36.77 25.42
N LYS A 38 -74.67 36.77 26.70
CA LYS A 38 -73.78 36.43 27.81
C LYS A 38 -73.21 35.02 27.65
N ARG A 39 -74.05 34.03 27.34
CA ARG A 39 -73.57 32.64 27.14
C ARG A 39 -72.59 32.55 25.96
N LYS A 40 -72.91 33.17 24.83
CA LYS A 40 -72.01 33.20 23.66
C LYS A 40 -70.66 33.81 24.00
N LEU A 41 -70.66 34.95 24.70
CA LEU A 41 -69.41 35.61 25.12
C LEU A 41 -68.63 34.76 26.14
N GLN A 42 -69.32 34.01 27.01
CA GLN A 42 -68.67 33.07 27.93
C GLN A 42 -67.98 31.94 27.16
N ASP A 43 -68.70 31.29 26.23
CA ASP A 43 -68.15 30.21 25.39
C ASP A 43 -66.94 30.70 24.54
N GLU A 44 -67.04 31.90 23.97
CA GLU A 44 -65.94 32.52 23.22
C GLU A 44 -64.73 32.82 24.13
N THR A 45 -64.97 33.29 25.35
CA THR A 45 -63.90 33.58 26.32
C THR A 45 -63.19 32.30 26.75
N GLU A 46 -63.94 31.23 27.02
CA GLU A 46 -63.39 29.92 27.35
C GLU A 46 -62.55 29.37 26.19
N ALA A 47 -63.08 29.39 24.97
CA ALA A 47 -62.35 28.94 23.78
C ALA A 47 -61.06 29.76 23.51
N MET A 48 -61.07 31.06 23.79
CA MET A 48 -59.88 31.90 23.67
C MET A 48 -58.87 31.65 24.80
N SER A 49 -59.35 31.34 26.01
CA SER A 49 -58.51 30.95 27.14
C SER A 49 -57.77 29.64 26.86
N ASP A 50 -58.47 28.64 26.33
CA ASP A 50 -57.87 27.35 25.97
C ASP A 50 -56.79 27.51 24.90
N LYS A 51 -57.06 28.27 23.83
CA LYS A 51 -56.07 28.59 22.79
C LYS A 51 -54.85 29.32 23.35
N LEU A 52 -55.07 30.27 24.26
CA LEU A 52 -53.98 31.00 24.90
C LEU A 52 -53.11 30.05 25.74
N GLN A 53 -53.73 29.11 26.45
CA GLN A 53 -53.01 28.11 27.23
C GLN A 53 -52.18 27.19 26.32
N GLU A 54 -52.76 26.65 25.25
CA GLU A 54 -52.06 25.80 24.28
C GLU A 54 -50.86 26.52 23.67
N GLU A 55 -51.02 27.78 23.24
CA GLU A 55 -49.96 28.59 22.67
C GLU A 55 -48.85 28.89 23.70
N THR A 56 -49.23 29.12 24.95
CA THR A 56 -48.28 29.35 26.05
C THR A 56 -47.45 28.10 26.34
N GLU A 57 -48.10 26.92 26.37
CA GLU A 57 -47.42 25.64 26.55
C GLU A 57 -46.51 25.30 25.36
N SER A 58 -46.96 25.57 24.14
CA SER A 58 -46.18 25.42 22.91
C SER A 58 -44.93 26.30 22.94
N ARG A 59 -45.10 27.59 23.29
CA ARG A 59 -43.99 28.53 23.43
C ARG A 59 -42.99 28.08 24.48
N ARG A 60 -43.45 27.57 25.63
CA ARG A 60 -42.59 27.03 26.68
C ARG A 60 -41.76 25.84 26.17
N LYS A 61 -42.39 24.87 25.49
CA LYS A 61 -41.70 23.72 24.89
C LYS A 61 -40.64 24.15 23.87
N MET A 62 -40.94 25.15 23.06
CA MET A 62 -39.97 25.69 22.08
C MET A 62 -38.81 26.42 22.76
N ALA A 63 -39.06 27.17 23.83
CA ALA A 63 -38.00 27.81 24.62
C ALA A 63 -37.07 26.78 25.27
N ASP A 64 -37.62 25.69 25.82
CA ASP A 64 -36.84 24.60 26.41
C ASP A 64 -35.95 23.91 25.36
N LYS A 65 -36.49 23.64 24.16
CA LYS A 65 -35.71 23.09 23.03
C LYS A 65 -34.57 24.02 22.61
N LEU A 66 -34.84 25.31 22.46
CA LEU A 66 -33.83 26.31 22.09
C LEU A 66 -32.71 26.40 23.14
N SER A 67 -33.08 26.32 24.43
CA SER A 67 -32.12 26.29 25.53
C SER A 67 -31.22 25.05 25.45
N HIS A 68 -31.81 23.88 25.20
CA HIS A 68 -31.07 22.63 25.04
C HIS A 68 -30.12 22.66 23.84
N GLU A 69 -30.59 23.11 22.67
CA GLU A 69 -29.76 23.26 21.47
C GLU A 69 -28.59 24.23 21.69
N ARG A 70 -28.82 25.35 22.37
CA ARG A 70 -27.76 26.30 22.73
C ARG A 70 -26.70 25.65 23.62
N HIS A 71 -27.11 24.89 24.62
CA HIS A 71 -26.18 24.19 25.51
C HIS A 71 -25.38 23.12 24.77
N GLN A 72 -26.03 22.33 23.91
CA GLN A 72 -25.36 21.32 23.09
C GLN A 72 -24.35 21.95 22.13
N SER A 73 -24.74 23.01 21.42
CA SER A 73 -23.85 23.74 20.52
C SER A 73 -22.65 24.34 21.26
N GLN A 74 -22.86 24.85 22.48
CA GLN A 74 -21.77 25.35 23.32
C GLN A 74 -20.78 24.24 23.70
N LYS A 75 -21.30 23.08 24.12
CA LYS A 75 -20.47 21.91 24.43
C LYS A 75 -19.68 21.42 23.21
N GLU A 76 -20.29 21.40 22.03
CA GLU A 76 -19.60 21.02 20.78
C GLU A 76 -18.48 22.01 20.43
N LYS A 77 -18.71 23.31 20.64
CA LYS A 77 -17.66 24.34 20.47
C LYS A 77 -16.50 24.13 21.42
N GLU A 78 -16.77 23.83 22.69
CA GLU A 78 -15.73 23.53 23.68
C GLU A 78 -14.91 22.29 23.29
N CYS A 79 -15.56 21.17 22.94
CA CYS A 79 -14.86 19.97 22.45
C CYS A 79 -14.03 20.25 21.19
N THR A 80 -14.56 21.05 20.26
CA THR A 80 -13.83 21.42 19.04
C THR A 80 -12.62 22.30 19.36
N GLN A 81 -12.76 23.21 20.33
CA GLN A 81 -11.67 24.07 20.77
C GLN A 81 -10.55 23.26 21.47
N GLU A 82 -10.91 22.30 22.33
CA GLU A 82 -9.94 21.37 22.93
C GLU A 82 -9.14 20.62 21.87
N LEU A 83 -9.81 20.09 20.83
CA LEU A 83 -9.16 19.42 19.72
C LEU A 83 -8.20 20.36 18.95
N ILE A 84 -8.60 21.61 18.73
CA ILE A 84 -7.75 22.62 18.08
C ILE A 84 -6.51 22.89 18.93
N GLU A 85 -6.64 23.00 20.25
CA GLU A 85 -5.52 23.23 21.16
C GLU A 85 -4.54 22.05 21.16
N ASP A 86 -5.05 20.81 21.15
CA ASP A 86 -4.21 19.62 21.07
C ASP A 86 -3.47 19.50 19.74
N LEU A 87 -4.15 19.82 18.63
CA LEU A 87 -3.49 19.87 17.31
C LEU A 87 -2.43 20.97 17.24
N ARG A 88 -2.67 22.12 17.86
CA ARG A 88 -1.66 23.21 17.97
C ARG A 88 -0.42 22.75 18.75
N LYS A 89 -0.60 22.07 19.89
CA LYS A 89 0.51 21.50 20.67
C LYS A 89 1.30 20.48 19.86
N GLN A 90 0.61 19.58 19.14
CA GLN A 90 1.29 18.59 18.28
C GLN A 90 2.08 19.27 17.15
N LEU A 91 1.53 20.33 16.56
CA LEU A 91 2.20 21.09 15.52
C LEU A 91 3.45 21.81 16.05
N GLU A 92 3.36 22.40 17.24
CA GLU A 92 4.51 22.99 17.94
C GLU A 92 5.59 21.95 18.24
N HIS A 93 5.21 20.78 18.76
CA HIS A 93 6.15 19.67 18.99
C HIS A 93 6.85 19.22 17.69
N LEU A 94 6.12 19.11 16.58
CA LEU A 94 6.69 18.75 15.28
C LEU A 94 7.64 19.83 14.75
N GLN A 95 7.32 21.10 14.94
CA GLN A 95 8.19 22.21 14.56
C GLN A 95 9.50 22.19 15.35
N LEU A 96 9.44 21.97 16.67
CA LEU A 96 10.62 21.81 17.53
C LEU A 96 11.46 20.60 17.11
N TYR A 97 10.81 19.44 16.89
CA TYR A 97 11.49 18.23 16.42
C TYR A 97 12.22 18.46 15.09
N LYS A 98 11.58 19.15 14.14
CA LYS A 98 12.19 19.52 12.86
C LYS A 98 13.41 20.42 13.07
N LEU A 99 13.30 21.43 13.92
CA LEU A 99 14.40 22.34 14.24
C LEU A 99 15.58 21.59 14.90
N GLU A 100 15.31 20.63 15.79
CA GLU A 100 16.34 19.78 16.40
C GLU A 100 17.00 18.85 15.37
N ALA A 101 16.22 18.26 14.46
CA ALA A 101 16.74 17.42 13.39
C ALA A 101 17.62 18.24 12.42
N GLU A 102 17.21 19.46 12.10
CA GLU A 102 17.99 20.42 11.31
C GLU A 102 19.23 20.90 12.07
N ALA A 103 19.14 21.17 13.38
CA ALA A 103 20.29 21.55 14.20
C ALA A 103 21.33 20.42 14.29
N LYS A 104 20.89 19.17 14.39
CA LYS A 104 21.77 17.98 14.33
C LYS A 104 22.38 17.78 12.94
N ARG A 105 21.72 18.27 11.88
CA ARG A 105 22.24 18.25 10.49
C ARG A 105 23.03 19.50 10.10
N GLY A 106 22.92 20.60 10.84
CA GLY A 106 23.32 21.92 10.34
C GLY A 106 23.66 22.91 11.44
N ARG A 107 24.67 22.60 12.26
CA ARG A 107 25.53 23.57 12.97
C ARG A 107 26.96 23.05 13.14
N THR A 108 27.60 22.67 12.04
CA THR A 108 29.07 22.68 11.97
C THR A 108 29.50 23.84 11.08
N PRO A 109 30.56 24.61 11.41
CA PRO A 109 31.12 25.68 10.55
C PRO A 109 31.69 25.21 9.20
N GLY A 110 31.24 24.05 8.70
CA GLY A 110 31.63 23.44 7.44
C GLY A 110 30.45 22.88 6.64
N ALA A 111 29.18 23.13 7.00
CA ALA A 111 28.03 22.58 6.28
C ALA A 111 28.01 22.97 4.78
N GLY A 112 28.33 24.23 4.44
CA GLY A 112 28.49 24.64 3.05
C GLY A 112 29.70 24.00 2.35
N LEU A 113 30.78 23.73 3.10
CA LEU A 113 31.96 23.01 2.60
C LEU A 113 31.66 21.52 2.38
N GLN A 114 30.88 20.90 3.25
CA GLN A 114 30.50 19.50 3.20
C GLN A 114 29.45 19.23 2.12
N GLU A 115 28.48 20.13 1.93
CA GLU A 115 27.57 20.11 0.79
C GLU A 115 28.32 20.32 -0.53
N TYR A 116 29.27 21.25 -0.58
CA TYR A 116 30.13 21.45 -1.76
C TYR A 116 31.01 20.23 -2.06
N GLN A 117 31.63 19.63 -1.03
CA GLN A 117 32.40 18.40 -1.15
C GLN A 117 31.54 17.24 -1.61
N THR A 118 30.30 17.11 -1.11
CA THR A 118 29.35 16.07 -1.52
C THR A 118 28.97 16.24 -2.99
N ARG A 119 28.62 17.46 -3.42
CA ARG A 119 28.30 17.74 -4.83
C ARG A 119 29.50 17.53 -5.77
N THR A 120 30.70 17.89 -5.33
CA THR A 120 31.94 17.67 -6.10
C THR A 120 32.19 16.16 -6.24
N ARG A 121 32.03 15.40 -5.15
CA ARG A 121 32.19 13.95 -5.17
C ARG A 121 31.13 13.24 -6.01
N GLU A 122 29.90 13.73 -5.98
CA GLU A 122 28.80 13.23 -6.81
C GLU A 122 29.12 13.44 -8.31
N ALA A 123 29.61 14.63 -8.69
CA ALA A 123 30.03 14.91 -10.06
C ALA A 123 31.22 14.04 -10.52
N GLU A 124 32.20 13.77 -9.65
CA GLU A 124 33.30 12.85 -9.93
C GLU A 124 32.80 11.41 -10.17
N LEU A 125 31.90 10.93 -9.31
CA LEU A 125 31.33 9.58 -9.44
C LEU A 125 30.47 9.46 -10.71
N GLU A 126 29.72 10.49 -11.09
CA GLU A 126 28.98 10.51 -12.35
C GLU A 126 29.90 10.44 -13.57
N GLN A 127 31.03 11.16 -13.54
CA GLN A 127 32.04 11.08 -14.61
C GLN A 127 32.67 9.68 -14.68
N GLU A 128 32.99 9.08 -13.53
CA GLU A 128 33.54 7.73 -13.48
C GLU A 128 32.53 6.69 -14.00
N ILE A 129 31.25 6.80 -13.65
CA ILE A 129 30.19 5.96 -14.21
C ILE A 129 30.12 6.10 -15.74
N LYS A 130 30.23 7.33 -16.26
CA LYS A 130 30.22 7.56 -17.73
C LYS A 130 31.43 6.90 -18.40
N ARG A 131 32.62 7.02 -17.81
CA ARG A 131 33.85 6.37 -18.30
C ARG A 131 33.72 4.85 -18.25
N LEU A 132 33.35 4.28 -17.12
CA LEU A 132 33.16 2.84 -16.95
C LEU A 132 32.11 2.27 -17.93
N LYS A 133 31.04 3.02 -18.23
CA LYS A 133 30.05 2.63 -19.25
C LYS A 133 30.62 2.66 -20.67
N GLN A 134 31.52 3.60 -20.98
CA GLN A 134 32.21 3.64 -22.26
C GLN A 134 33.20 2.49 -22.40
N ASP A 135 34.01 2.24 -21.38
CA ASP A 135 34.98 1.14 -21.36
C ASP A 135 34.27 -0.22 -21.47
N ASN A 136 33.15 -0.41 -20.76
CA ASN A 136 32.34 -1.62 -20.90
C ASN A 136 31.82 -1.84 -22.32
N ARG A 137 31.42 -0.76 -23.03
CA ARG A 137 30.98 -0.88 -24.42
C ARG A 137 32.14 -1.27 -25.33
N SER A 138 33.30 -0.63 -25.17
CA SER A 138 34.50 -0.98 -25.95
C SER A 138 34.96 -2.41 -25.70
N LEU A 139 34.94 -2.88 -24.44
CA LEU A 139 35.27 -4.26 -24.11
C LEU A 139 34.29 -5.26 -24.71
N LYS A 140 32.99 -4.93 -24.77
CA LYS A 140 31.99 -5.76 -25.45
C LYS A 140 32.24 -5.84 -26.95
N GLU A 141 32.52 -4.71 -27.59
CA GLU A 141 32.85 -4.67 -29.03
C GLU A 141 34.09 -5.52 -29.34
N GLN A 142 35.15 -5.41 -28.53
CA GLN A 142 36.34 -6.26 -28.66
C GLN A 142 36.04 -7.74 -28.42
N ASN A 143 35.18 -8.06 -27.45
CA ASN A 143 34.78 -9.44 -27.19
C ASN A 143 34.01 -10.03 -28.38
N ASP A 144 33.07 -9.26 -28.94
CA ASP A 144 32.30 -9.65 -30.12
C ASP A 144 33.20 -9.84 -31.35
N GLU A 145 34.20 -8.98 -31.53
CA GLU A 145 35.21 -9.12 -32.59
C GLU A 145 36.04 -10.39 -32.42
N LEU A 146 36.57 -10.63 -31.21
CA LEU A 146 37.35 -11.85 -30.91
C LEU A 146 36.51 -13.11 -31.08
N ASN A 147 35.25 -13.11 -30.64
CA ASN A 147 34.32 -14.21 -30.88
C ASN A 147 34.13 -14.46 -32.39
N GLY A 148 33.99 -13.40 -33.19
CA GLY A 148 33.96 -13.48 -34.64
C GLY A 148 35.24 -14.09 -35.23
N GLN A 149 36.41 -13.72 -34.72
CA GLN A 149 37.69 -14.31 -35.13
C GLN A 149 37.77 -15.79 -34.77
N ILE A 150 37.35 -16.19 -33.57
CA ILE A 150 37.32 -17.60 -33.14
C ILE A 150 36.42 -18.43 -34.06
N ILE A 151 35.24 -17.92 -34.42
CA ILE A 151 34.33 -18.60 -35.35
C ILE A 151 34.99 -18.76 -36.72
N ASN A 152 35.62 -17.71 -37.24
CA ASN A 152 36.33 -17.77 -38.53
C ASN A 152 37.47 -18.80 -38.52
N LEU A 153 38.31 -18.79 -37.47
CA LEU A 153 39.39 -19.76 -37.30
C LEU A 153 38.84 -21.19 -37.17
N SER A 154 37.75 -21.37 -36.43
CA SER A 154 37.09 -22.68 -36.28
C SER A 154 36.56 -23.21 -37.62
N ILE A 155 35.95 -22.35 -38.44
CA ILE A 155 35.48 -22.71 -39.78
C ILE A 155 36.67 -23.04 -40.70
N GLN A 156 37.75 -22.26 -40.66
CA GLN A 156 38.96 -22.54 -41.43
C GLN A 156 39.62 -23.86 -41.01
N GLY A 157 39.72 -24.13 -39.70
CA GLY A 157 40.22 -25.39 -39.17
C GLY A 157 39.37 -26.58 -39.61
N ALA A 158 38.04 -26.46 -39.56
CA ALA A 158 37.13 -27.50 -40.05
C ALA A 158 37.27 -27.74 -41.56
N LYS A 159 37.40 -26.67 -42.37
CA LYS A 159 37.67 -26.78 -43.81
C LYS A 159 38.98 -27.51 -44.09
N ASN A 160 40.06 -27.14 -43.39
CA ASN A 160 41.37 -27.75 -43.55
C ASN A 160 41.33 -29.26 -43.22
N LEU A 161 40.64 -29.65 -42.15
CA LEU A 161 40.43 -31.05 -41.78
C LEU A 161 39.65 -31.83 -42.85
N MET A 162 38.62 -31.22 -43.44
CA MET A 162 37.83 -31.86 -44.51
C MET A 162 38.61 -31.98 -45.83
N SER A 163 39.57 -31.08 -46.08
CA SER A 163 40.43 -31.12 -47.27
C SER A 163 41.71 -31.93 -47.12
N ALA A 164 42.08 -32.35 -45.90
CA ALA A 164 43.30 -33.11 -45.65
C ALA A 164 43.16 -34.56 -46.18
N SER A 165 44.17 -35.03 -46.91
CA SER A 165 44.22 -36.42 -47.40
C SER A 165 44.50 -37.38 -46.24
N PHE A 166 43.94 -38.59 -46.28
CA PHE A 166 44.03 -39.56 -45.16
C PHE A 166 45.48 -39.89 -44.75
N SER A 167 46.41 -39.83 -45.71
CA SER A 167 47.85 -40.02 -45.49
C SER A 167 48.50 -38.99 -44.58
N ASP A 168 47.91 -37.79 -44.47
CA ASP A 168 48.48 -36.66 -43.74
C ASP A 168 47.77 -36.45 -42.39
N SER A 169 46.94 -37.41 -41.97
CA SER A 169 46.17 -37.32 -40.74
C SER A 169 46.94 -37.87 -39.54
N LEU A 170 46.76 -37.25 -38.37
CA LEU A 170 47.29 -37.73 -37.09
C LEU A 170 46.93 -39.20 -36.80
N ALA A 171 45.80 -39.68 -37.33
CA ALA A 171 45.38 -41.07 -37.22
C ALA A 171 46.32 -42.04 -37.96
N ALA A 172 46.90 -41.63 -39.10
CA ALA A 172 47.92 -42.40 -39.80
C ALA A 172 49.24 -42.45 -39.00
N GLU A 173 49.61 -41.33 -38.38
CA GLU A 173 50.81 -41.22 -37.54
C GLU A 173 50.70 -42.11 -36.28
N ILE A 174 49.56 -42.07 -35.57
CA ILE A 174 49.28 -42.90 -34.38
C ILE A 174 49.37 -44.41 -34.69
N ASN A 175 48.88 -44.83 -35.86
CA ASN A 175 48.96 -46.23 -36.28
C ASN A 175 50.39 -46.67 -36.66
N SER A 176 51.24 -45.74 -37.13
CA SER A 176 52.61 -46.05 -37.52
C SER A 176 53.55 -46.22 -36.33
N VAL A 177 53.38 -45.39 -35.29
CA VAL A 177 54.23 -45.43 -34.08
C VAL A 177 53.99 -46.71 -33.28
N SER A 178 52.73 -47.08 -33.07
CA SER A 178 52.35 -48.30 -32.34
C SER A 178 52.86 -49.59 -33.00
N ARG A 179 52.93 -49.64 -34.33
CA ARG A 179 53.51 -50.77 -35.07
C ARG A 179 55.01 -50.89 -34.85
N THR A 180 55.70 -49.76 -34.74
CA THR A 180 57.17 -49.72 -34.60
C THR A 180 57.59 -50.23 -33.22
N GLU A 181 56.92 -49.78 -32.16
CA GLU A 181 57.14 -50.26 -30.78
C GLU A 181 56.86 -51.76 -30.64
N LEU A 182 55.83 -52.28 -31.31
CA LEU A 182 55.53 -53.72 -31.33
C LEU A 182 56.67 -54.53 -31.97
N MET A 183 57.25 -54.05 -33.07
CA MET A 183 58.37 -54.73 -33.74
C MET A 183 59.65 -54.72 -32.88
N GLU A 184 59.92 -53.63 -32.15
CA GLU A 184 61.04 -53.60 -31.21
C GLU A 184 60.86 -54.59 -30.05
N ALA A 185 59.63 -54.73 -29.52
CA ALA A 185 59.34 -55.68 -28.46
C ALA A 185 59.55 -57.13 -28.91
N ILE A 186 59.14 -57.47 -30.14
CA ILE A 186 59.39 -58.78 -30.76
C ILE A 186 60.89 -59.03 -30.87
N HIS A 187 61.66 -58.06 -31.38
CA HIS A 187 63.09 -58.22 -31.58
C HIS A 187 63.87 -58.40 -30.26
N LYS A 188 63.46 -57.70 -29.19
CA LYS A 188 64.04 -57.90 -27.84
C LYS A 188 63.72 -59.30 -27.30
N GLN A 189 62.51 -59.80 -27.53
CA GLN A 189 62.12 -61.14 -27.10
C GLN A 189 62.93 -62.22 -27.84
N GLU A 190 63.17 -62.05 -29.13
CA GLU A 190 64.02 -62.95 -29.93
C GLU A 190 65.46 -62.99 -29.40
N GLU A 191 66.02 -61.84 -29.02
CA GLU A 191 67.36 -61.76 -28.43
C GLU A 191 67.44 -62.49 -27.08
N ILE A 192 66.44 -62.29 -26.21
CA ILE A 192 66.36 -63.02 -24.93
C ILE A 192 66.29 -64.52 -25.16
N ASN A 193 65.45 -64.96 -26.10
CA ASN A 193 65.33 -66.37 -26.44
C ASN A 193 66.65 -66.95 -26.94
N TYR A 194 67.39 -66.21 -27.77
CA TYR A 194 68.70 -66.63 -28.26
C TYR A 194 69.71 -66.81 -27.12
N ARG A 195 69.72 -65.88 -26.15
CA ARG A 195 70.59 -65.97 -24.97
C ARG A 195 70.20 -67.12 -24.04
N LEU A 196 68.91 -67.37 -23.86
CA LEU A 196 68.42 -68.51 -23.09
C LEU A 196 68.81 -69.83 -23.76
N GLN A 197 68.74 -69.90 -25.08
CA GLN A 197 69.15 -71.07 -25.84
C GLN A 197 70.65 -71.34 -25.68
N ASP A 198 71.51 -70.33 -25.83
CA ASP A 198 72.96 -70.46 -25.58
C ASP A 198 73.29 -70.89 -24.14
N TYR A 199 72.53 -70.39 -23.16
CA TYR A 199 72.68 -70.81 -21.77
C TYR A 199 72.28 -72.27 -21.54
N ILE A 200 71.16 -72.71 -22.13
CA ILE A 200 70.72 -74.11 -22.11
C ILE A 200 71.79 -74.98 -22.79
N ASP A 201 72.27 -74.60 -23.96
CA ASP A 201 73.28 -75.33 -24.71
C ASP A 201 74.56 -75.52 -23.87
N LYS A 202 75.01 -74.48 -23.16
CA LYS A 202 76.15 -74.58 -22.23
C LYS A 202 75.92 -75.57 -21.09
N ILE A 203 74.73 -75.59 -20.50
CA ILE A 203 74.37 -76.57 -19.47
C ILE A 203 74.35 -77.98 -20.06
N ILE A 204 73.73 -78.16 -21.23
CA ILE A 204 73.64 -79.46 -21.91
C ILE A 204 75.04 -79.99 -22.22
N VAL A 205 75.95 -79.15 -22.74
CA VAL A 205 77.35 -79.53 -22.98
C VAL A 205 78.03 -79.97 -21.68
N ALA A 206 77.90 -79.21 -20.60
CA ALA A 206 78.51 -79.57 -19.31
C ALA A 206 77.96 -80.90 -18.76
N ILE A 207 76.67 -81.17 -18.95
CA ILE A 207 76.04 -82.45 -18.57
C ILE A 207 76.59 -83.59 -19.42
N MET A 208 76.70 -83.41 -20.74
CA MET A 208 77.26 -84.41 -21.66
C MET A 208 78.69 -84.79 -21.29
N GLU A 209 79.49 -83.85 -20.78
CA GLU A 209 80.87 -84.09 -20.33
C GLU A 209 80.98 -84.82 -18.98
N CYS A 210 80.10 -84.52 -18.02
CA CYS A 210 80.21 -85.04 -16.65
C CYS A 210 79.46 -86.36 -16.42
N ASN A 211 78.23 -86.50 -16.93
CA ASN A 211 77.39 -87.69 -16.76
C ASN A 211 76.26 -87.72 -17.80
N PRO A 212 76.51 -88.23 -19.02
CA PRO A 212 75.55 -88.15 -20.13
C PRO A 212 74.28 -88.98 -19.92
N SER A 213 74.30 -89.96 -19.02
CA SER A 213 73.14 -90.83 -18.74
C SER A 213 71.92 -90.08 -18.21
N ILE A 214 72.10 -88.87 -17.65
CA ILE A 214 71.00 -88.09 -17.09
C ILE A 214 70.15 -87.38 -18.15
N LEU A 215 70.66 -87.26 -19.39
CA LEU A 215 69.92 -86.71 -20.54
C LEU A 215 69.07 -87.78 -21.23
N GLU A 216 69.14 -89.03 -20.79
CA GLU A 216 68.30 -90.12 -21.31
C GLU A 216 66.84 -89.89 -20.90
N VAL A 217 66.02 -89.53 -21.88
CA VAL A 217 64.57 -89.45 -21.71
C VAL A 217 64.05 -90.89 -21.59
N LYS A 218 63.60 -91.27 -20.39
CA LYS A 218 62.94 -92.56 -20.13
C LYS A 218 61.51 -92.61 -20.68
#